data_AF-A0A5S3VT46-F1
#
_entry.id   AF-A0A5S3VT46-F1
#
_cell.length_a   1.000
_cell.length_b   1.000
_cell.length_c   1.000
_cell.angle_alpha   90.00
_cell.angle_beta   90.00
_cell.angle_gamma   90.00
#
_symmetry.space_group_name_H-M   'P 1'
#
loop_
_entity.id
_entity.type
_entity.pdbx_description
1 polymer ?
#
loop_
_entity_poly.entity_id
_entity_poly.type
_entity_poly.pdbx_seq_one_letter_code
_entity_poly.pdbx_strand_id
1 'polypeptide(L)'
;MIELKLPPLSERKEDITVLVDHFLPSNKSLSNAAMKQLKHHTWPGNVRELENTIGRAVLLSPGQEIECEHLAIQIPQHEEPLEYTQADIEAALDSADGVVSKAARK
;
A
#
# COMPACT_ATOMS: atom_id res chain seq x y z
N MET A 1 -37.64 4.17 -9.54
CA MET A 1 -36.21 3.90 -9.39
C MET A 1 -35.80 4.44 -8.03
N ILE A 2 -35.54 3.57 -7.05
CA ILE A 2 -35.02 4.00 -5.75
C ILE A 2 -33.51 3.83 -5.86
N GLU A 3 -32.77 4.94 -5.94
CA GLU A 3 -31.31 4.91 -5.85
C GLU A 3 -30.93 4.64 -4.39
N LEU A 4 -30.61 3.38 -4.09
CA LEU A 4 -30.02 3.00 -2.82
C LEU A 4 -28.58 3.53 -2.82
N LYS A 5 -28.35 4.72 -2.26
CA LYS A 5 -27.01 5.26 -2.04
C LYS A 5 -26.31 4.46 -0.93
N LEU A 6 -25.76 3.32 -1.30
CA LEU A 6 -24.81 2.61 -0.44
C LEU A 6 -23.54 3.46 -0.35
N PRO A 7 -23.04 3.72 0.86
CA PRO A 7 -21.76 4.40 1.01
C PRO A 7 -20.65 3.52 0.39
N PRO A 8 -19.59 4.14 -0.14
CA PRO A 8 -18.43 3.45 -0.65
C PRO A 8 -17.80 2.54 0.40
N LEU A 9 -17.14 1.48 -0.05
CA LEU A 9 -16.54 0.47 0.82
C LEU A 9 -15.48 1.06 1.78
N SER A 10 -14.82 2.15 1.39
CA SER A 10 -13.83 2.86 2.23
C SER A 10 -14.42 3.50 3.49
N GLU A 11 -15.70 3.88 3.48
CA GLU A 11 -16.42 4.37 4.65
C GLU A 11 -16.84 3.22 5.60
N ARG A 12 -16.68 1.96 5.16
CA ARG A 12 -17.15 0.74 5.79
C ARG A 12 -16.00 -0.25 6.06
N LYS A 13 -14.98 0.22 6.79
CA LYS A 13 -13.75 -0.54 7.01
C LYS A 13 -13.96 -1.89 7.72
N GLU A 14 -14.99 -2.02 8.55
CA GLU A 14 -15.34 -3.26 9.24
C GLU A 14 -15.82 -4.34 8.26
N ASP A 15 -16.56 -3.94 7.21
CA ASP A 15 -17.03 -4.85 6.17
C ASP A 15 -15.90 -5.39 5.30
N ILE A 16 -14.79 -4.65 5.17
CA ILE A 16 -13.61 -5.13 4.42
C ILE A 16 -13.12 -6.45 5.01
N THR A 17 -13.04 -6.58 6.34
CA THR A 17 -12.58 -7.84 6.95
C THR A 17 -13.54 -8.99 6.68
N VAL A 18 -14.85 -8.76 6.78
CA VAL A 18 -15.87 -9.81 6.54
C VAL A 18 -15.89 -10.23 5.07
N LEU A 19 -15.80 -9.27 4.14
CA LEU A 19 -15.77 -9.54 2.71
C LEU A 19 -14.51 -10.28 2.30
N VAL A 20 -13.37 -9.90 2.88
CA VAL A 20 -12.11 -10.60 2.66
C VAL A 20 -12.22 -12.06 3.10
N ASP A 21 -12.76 -12.33 4.30
CA ASP A 21 -12.99 -13.70 4.78
C ASP A 21 -13.90 -14.49 3.83
N HIS A 22 -14.92 -13.84 3.26
CA HIS A 22 -15.82 -14.46 2.30
C HIS A 22 -15.16 -14.80 0.95
N PHE A 23 -14.27 -13.94 0.46
CA PHE A 23 -13.61 -14.12 -0.84
C PHE A 23 -12.35 -14.98 -0.77
N LEU A 24 -11.73 -15.07 0.41
CA LEU A 24 -10.51 -15.84 0.62
C LEU A 24 -10.85 -17.33 0.74
N PRO A 25 -10.21 -18.21 -0.04
CA PRO A 25 -10.42 -19.64 0.10
C PRO A 25 -9.83 -20.16 1.42
N SER A 26 -10.43 -21.21 1.98
CA SER A 26 -10.11 -21.72 3.32
C SER A 26 -8.68 -22.21 3.52
N ASN A 27 -7.92 -22.43 2.43
CA ASN A 27 -6.53 -22.86 2.45
C ASN A 27 -5.52 -21.70 2.31
N LYS A 28 -5.99 -20.45 2.28
CA LYS A 28 -5.17 -19.24 2.20
C LYS A 28 -5.36 -18.38 3.45
N SER A 29 -4.33 -17.64 3.81
CA SER A 29 -4.34 -16.61 4.85
C SER A 29 -3.82 -15.29 4.28
N LEU A 30 -4.09 -14.18 4.95
CA LEU A 30 -3.48 -12.88 4.65
C LEU A 30 -2.49 -12.54 5.75
N SER A 31 -1.34 -12.00 5.38
CA SER A 31 -0.45 -11.41 6.36
C SER A 31 -1.13 -10.20 7.02
N ASN A 32 -0.73 -9.87 8.25
CA ASN A 32 -1.25 -8.69 8.95
C ASN A 32 -1.02 -7.40 8.16
N ALA A 33 0.11 -7.30 7.44
CA ALA A 33 0.43 -6.16 6.59
C ALA A 33 -0.52 -6.07 5.38
N ALA A 34 -0.83 -7.20 4.75
CA ALA A 34 -1.76 -7.26 3.62
C ALA A 34 -3.19 -6.86 4.05
N MET A 35 -3.68 -7.38 5.18
CA MET A 35 -4.97 -6.96 5.75
C MET A 35 -4.99 -5.46 6.07
N LYS A 36 -3.90 -4.91 6.62
CA LYS A 36 -3.77 -3.47 6.86
C LYS A 36 -3.87 -2.69 5.55
N GLN A 37 -3.17 -3.11 4.50
CA GLN A 37 -3.20 -2.45 3.19
C GLN A 37 -4.62 -2.45 2.59
N LEU A 38 -5.33 -3.58 2.67
CA LEU A 38 -6.73 -3.68 2.21
C LEU A 38 -7.66 -2.69 2.92
N LYS A 39 -7.45 -2.46 4.24
CA LYS A 39 -8.24 -1.50 5.03
C LYS A 39 -7.93 -0.03 4.76
N HIS A 40 -6.75 0.28 4.22
CA HIS A 40 -6.33 1.65 3.91
C HIS A 40 -6.67 2.06 2.47
N HIS A 41 -6.93 1.09 1.58
CA HIS A 41 -7.29 1.39 0.20
C HIS A 41 -8.70 2.02 0.10
N THR A 42 -8.89 2.86 -0.91
CA THR A 42 -10.13 3.65 -1.09
C THR A 42 -11.23 2.89 -1.83
N TRP A 43 -10.90 1.80 -2.51
CA TRP A 43 -11.81 0.92 -3.25
C TRP A 43 -12.78 1.69 -4.18
N PRO A 44 -12.29 2.45 -5.18
CA PRO A 44 -13.14 3.19 -6.10
C PRO A 44 -14.15 2.31 -6.86
N GLY A 45 -13.81 1.04 -7.13
CA GLY A 45 -14.72 0.02 -7.67
C GLY A 45 -15.51 -0.78 -6.63
N ASN A 46 -15.53 -0.34 -5.36
CA ASN A 46 -16.23 -0.94 -4.23
C ASN A 46 -15.93 -2.45 -4.06
N VAL A 47 -16.95 -3.23 -3.70
CA VAL A 47 -16.85 -4.68 -3.43
C VAL A 47 -16.30 -5.45 -4.62
N ARG A 48 -16.64 -5.07 -5.86
CA ARG A 48 -16.12 -5.72 -7.07
C ARG A 48 -14.62 -5.57 -7.21
N GLU A 49 -14.06 -4.43 -6.84
CA GLU A 49 -12.61 -4.21 -6.88
C GLU A 49 -11.90 -5.02 -5.79
N LEU A 50 -12.48 -5.09 -4.60
CA LEU A 50 -11.97 -5.93 -3.51
C LEU A 50 -11.95 -7.41 -3.91
N GLU A 51 -13.06 -7.93 -4.44
CA GLU A 51 -13.17 -9.31 -4.92
C GLU A 51 -12.11 -9.62 -5.97
N ASN A 52 -11.97 -8.77 -7.01
CA ASN A 52 -10.97 -8.96 -8.06
C ASN A 52 -9.54 -8.91 -7.50
N THR A 53 -9.28 -8.02 -6.55
CA THR A 53 -7.98 -7.89 -5.89
C THR A 53 -7.63 -9.16 -5.11
N ILE A 54 -8.55 -9.69 -4.30
CA ILE A 54 -8.33 -10.93 -3.56
C ILE A 54 -8.19 -12.12 -4.52
N GLY A 55 -9.05 -12.24 -5.53
CA GLY A 55 -8.97 -13.32 -6.52
C GLY A 55 -7.62 -13.35 -7.25
N ARG A 56 -7.09 -12.19 -7.63
CA ARG A 56 -5.74 -12.06 -8.22
C ARG A 56 -4.65 -12.42 -7.22
N ALA A 57 -4.73 -11.96 -5.98
CA ALA A 57 -3.73 -12.25 -4.96
C ALA A 57 -3.66 -13.75 -4.62
N VAL A 58 -4.81 -14.45 -4.62
CA VAL A 58 -4.87 -15.91 -4.46
C VAL A 58 -4.14 -16.62 -5.61
N LEU A 59 -4.30 -16.14 -6.85
CA LEU A 59 -3.63 -16.70 -8.03
C LEU A 59 -2.11 -16.44 -8.04
N LEU A 60 -1.69 -15.27 -7.57
CA LEU A 60 -0.30 -14.83 -7.58
C LEU A 60 0.51 -15.36 -6.40
N SER A 61 -0.13 -15.74 -5.30
CA SER A 61 0.55 -16.24 -4.10
C SER A 61 0.97 -17.71 -4.25
N PRO A 62 2.28 -18.02 -4.22
CA PRO A 62 2.75 -19.40 -4.34
C PRO A 62 2.49 -20.23 -3.07
N GLY A 63 2.41 -19.57 -1.90
CA GLY A 63 2.22 -20.19 -0.60
C GLY A 63 0.78 -20.09 -0.06
N GLN A 64 0.59 -20.48 1.20
CA GLN A 64 -0.68 -20.31 1.89
C GLN A 64 -0.93 -18.86 2.32
N GLU A 65 0.12 -18.12 2.66
CA GLU A 65 0.02 -16.74 3.10
C GLU A 65 0.12 -15.76 1.93
N ILE A 66 -0.81 -14.80 1.88
CA ILE A 66 -0.87 -13.71 0.92
C ILE A 66 -0.23 -12.47 1.55
N GLU A 67 0.90 -12.07 1.00
CA GLU A 67 1.60 -10.83 1.32
C GLU A 67 1.17 -9.62 0.48
N CYS A 68 1.58 -8.42 0.89
CA CYS A 68 1.25 -7.14 0.27
C CYS A 68 1.56 -7.09 -1.25
N GLU A 69 2.68 -7.69 -1.67
CA GLU A 69 3.10 -7.72 -3.07
C GLU A 69 2.10 -8.43 -4.00
N HIS A 70 1.35 -9.39 -3.47
CA HIS A 70 0.36 -10.14 -4.25
C HIS A 70 -0.94 -9.36 -4.46
N LEU A 71 -1.23 -8.36 -3.63
CA LEU A 71 -2.47 -7.58 -3.70
C LEU A 71 -2.49 -6.66 -4.94
N ALA A 72 -1.31 -6.28 -5.47
CA ALA A 72 -1.20 -5.33 -6.58
C ALA A 72 -1.99 -4.03 -6.37
N ILE A 73 -2.16 -3.63 -5.10
CA ILE A 73 -2.82 -2.38 -4.71
C ILE A 73 -1.78 -1.28 -4.76
N GLN A 74 -2.05 -0.24 -5.54
CA GLN A 74 -1.26 0.99 -5.50
C GLN A 74 -1.60 1.71 -4.19
N ILE A 75 -0.75 1.55 -3.18
CA ILE A 75 -0.76 2.51 -2.08
C ILE A 75 -0.21 3.80 -2.68
N PRO A 76 -0.89 4.96 -2.54
CA PRO A 76 -0.20 6.22 -2.75
C PRO A 76 1.01 6.17 -1.82
N GLN A 77 2.21 6.07 -2.40
CA GLN A 77 3.42 6.11 -1.60
C GLN A 77 3.35 7.46 -0.89
N HIS A 78 3.16 7.42 0.43
CA HIS A 78 3.63 8.52 1.24
C HIS A 78 5.14 8.49 1.03
N GLU A 79 5.60 9.22 0.01
CA GLU A 79 6.85 9.95 0.13
C GLU A 79 6.64 10.79 1.40
N GLU A 80 7.01 10.22 2.55
CA GLU A 80 7.45 11.03 3.67
C GLU A 80 8.42 12.03 3.04
N PRO A 81 8.09 13.34 2.99
CA PRO A 81 9.05 14.31 2.52
C PRO A 81 10.25 14.12 3.43
N LEU A 82 11.37 13.66 2.87
CA LEU A 82 12.64 13.72 3.57
C LEU A 82 12.97 15.21 3.65
N GLU A 83 12.40 15.90 4.64
CA GLU A 83 12.82 17.22 5.06
C GLU A 83 14.20 17.05 5.72
N TYR A 84 15.23 16.95 4.87
CA TYR A 84 16.59 17.16 5.32
C TYR A 84 16.71 18.62 5.72
N THR A 85 16.98 18.87 7.00
CA THR A 85 17.33 20.23 7.41
C THR A 85 18.72 20.57 6.87
N GLN A 86 19.03 21.86 6.76
CA GLN A 86 20.38 22.30 6.41
C GLN A 86 21.45 21.68 7.33
N ALA A 87 21.12 21.48 8.61
CA ALA A 87 22.01 20.85 9.59
C ALA A 87 22.27 19.36 9.28
N ASP A 88 21.27 18.63 8.77
CA ASP A 88 21.44 17.22 8.38
C ASP A 88 22.36 17.09 7.15
N ILE A 89 22.27 18.04 6.22
CA ILE A 89 23.14 18.10 5.02
C ILE A 89 24.57 18.47 5.43
N GLU A 90 24.74 19.46 6.33
CA GLU A 90 26.05 19.89 6.83
C GLU A 90 26.76 18.79 7.63
N ALA A 91 26.04 18.06 8.48
CA ALA A 91 26.60 16.94 9.24
C ALA A 91 27.03 15.76 8.34
N ALA A 92 26.28 15.48 7.27
CA ALA A 92 26.67 14.47 6.29
C ALA A 92 27.94 14.87 5.51
N LEU A 93 28.08 16.16 5.17
CA LEU A 93 29.27 16.68 4.49
C LEU A 93 30.52 16.68 5.38
N ASP A 94 30.37 16.88 6.70
CA ASP A 94 31.48 16.82 7.66
C ASP A 94 32.00 15.38 7.85
N SER A 95 31.10 14.40 7.82
CA SER A 95 31.46 12.97 7.96
C SER A 95 32.06 12.32 6.72
N ALA A 96 31.92 12.95 5.54
CA ALA A 96 32.50 12.49 4.30
C ALA A 96 33.81 13.24 4.02
N ASP A 97 34.94 12.63 4.39
CA ASP A 97 36.29 13.13 4.09
C ASP A 97 36.36 13.57 2.61
N GLY A 98 36.52 14.88 2.42
CA GLY A 98 36.06 15.60 1.23
C GLY A 98 36.60 15.07 -0.09
N VAL A 99 35.71 14.90 -1.07
CA VAL A 99 36.07 14.94 -2.48
C VAL A 99 35.50 16.20 -3.11
N VAL A 100 36.24 17.30 -2.97
CA VAL A 100 36.01 18.53 -3.72
C VAL A 100 36.28 18.24 -5.21
N SER A 101 35.24 17.86 -5.95
CA SER A 101 35.33 17.78 -7.41
C SER A 101 34.97 19.12 -8.02
N LYS A 102 36.00 19.95 -8.08
CA LYS A 102 36.26 21.01 -9.04
C LYS A 102 35.46 20.86 -10.36
N ALA A 103 34.49 21.74 -10.60
CA ALA A 103 34.04 22.06 -11.95
C ALA A 103 33.82 23.58 -12.04
N ALA A 104 34.55 24.18 -12.99
CA ALA A 104 34.78 25.61 -13.12
C ALA A 104 34.01 26.22 -14.30
N ARG A 105 33.85 27.56 -14.25
CA ARG A 105 33.49 28.52 -15.33
C ARG A 105 32.03 28.46 -15.84
N LYS A 106 31.35 29.58 -16.10
CA LYS A 106 31.76 30.94 -16.51
C LYS A 106 30.76 31.97 -15.99
#